data_AF-B4GC45-F1
#
_entry.id   AF-B4GC45-F1
#
_cell.length_a   1.000
_cell.length_b   1.000
_cell.length_c   1.000
_cell.angle_alpha   90.00
_cell.angle_beta   90.00
_cell.angle_gamma   90.00
#
_symmetry.space_group_name_H-M   'P 1'
#
loop_
_entity.id
_entity.type
_entity.pdbx_description
1 polymer ?
#
loop_
_entity_poly.entity_id
_entity_poly.type
_entity_poly.pdbx_seq_one_letter_code
_entity_poly.pdbx_strand_id
1 'polypeptide(L)'
;MEALRGLRKHSNYWRQSLDLPTSKASVEKTAFDMLAIPADNITVDKLINLFPTELSWLRDDNNLAERLKIEALYSFFVEEQQRDVEDVRREERLAIPADIDYFSKVLSLSNEERQKLSLIQPQTIAAASRIQGVTPSTIVRIMKYVKKADVAKA
;
A
#
# COMPACT_ATOMS: atom_id res chain seq x y z
N MET A 1 -18.45 -6.68 7.32
CA MET A 1 -17.73 -5.38 7.20
C MET A 1 -18.65 -4.19 6.95
N GLU A 2 -19.60 -4.27 6.02
CA GLU A 2 -20.49 -3.15 5.66
C GLU A 2 -21.26 -2.57 6.87
N ALA A 3 -21.81 -3.42 7.74
CA ALA A 3 -22.50 -2.97 8.95
C ALA A 3 -21.60 -2.10 9.87
N LEU A 4 -20.34 -2.50 10.11
CA LEU A 4 -19.40 -1.74 10.93
C LEU A 4 -18.97 -0.42 10.29
N ARG A 5 -18.89 -0.35 8.95
CA ARG A 5 -18.56 0.88 8.20
C ARG A 5 -19.78 1.80 8.01
N GLY A 6 -20.99 1.27 8.09
CA GLY A 6 -22.25 2.01 8.04
C GLY A 6 -22.60 2.67 9.37
N LEU A 7 -22.21 2.07 10.49
CA LEU A 7 -22.40 2.64 11.83
C LEU A 7 -21.48 3.84 12.06
N ARG A 8 -21.98 5.04 11.78
CA ARG A 8 -21.27 6.31 11.97
C ARG A 8 -21.80 7.07 13.17
N LYS A 9 -20.89 7.57 13.99
CA LYS A 9 -21.13 8.53 15.07
C LYS A 9 -19.93 9.46 15.19
N HIS A 10 -20.11 10.57 15.89
CA HIS A 10 -19.00 11.43 16.27
C HIS A 10 -18.06 10.73 17.26
N SER A 11 -16.77 10.98 17.16
CA SER A 11 -15.73 10.32 17.97
C SER A 11 -15.95 10.51 19.47
N ASN A 12 -16.45 11.67 19.91
CA ASN A 12 -16.75 11.88 21.32
C ASN A 12 -17.98 11.09 21.81
N TYR A 13 -18.96 10.83 20.94
CA TYR A 13 -20.06 9.92 21.26
C TYR A 13 -19.52 8.51 21.50
N TRP A 14 -18.71 7.99 20.58
CA TRP A 14 -18.07 6.68 20.73
C TRP A 14 -17.26 6.58 22.03
N ARG A 15 -16.43 7.59 22.31
CA ARG A 15 -15.56 7.59 23.48
C ARG A 15 -16.37 7.63 24.78
N GLN A 16 -17.39 8.47 24.87
CA GLN A 16 -18.28 8.51 26.04
C GLN A 16 -19.02 7.19 26.24
N SER A 17 -19.59 6.61 25.17
CA SER A 17 -20.32 5.34 25.25
C SER A 17 -19.45 4.12 25.53
N LEU A 18 -18.12 4.25 25.41
CA LEU A 18 -17.14 3.19 25.65
C LEU A 18 -16.26 3.47 26.89
N ASP A 19 -16.65 4.45 27.72
CA ASP A 19 -15.93 4.89 28.93
C ASP A 19 -14.47 5.33 28.67
N LEU A 20 -14.25 6.04 27.56
CA LEU A 20 -12.95 6.57 27.13
C LEU A 20 -12.91 8.11 27.26
N PRO A 21 -11.72 8.70 27.49
CA PRO A 21 -11.58 10.16 27.58
C PRO A 21 -11.93 10.83 26.25
N THR A 22 -12.69 11.93 26.30
CA THR A 22 -13.07 12.68 25.10
C THR A 22 -11.89 13.38 24.44
N SER A 23 -11.94 13.53 23.12
CA SER A 23 -10.97 14.31 22.35
C SER A 23 -11.38 15.78 22.27
N LYS A 24 -10.40 16.68 22.11
CA LYS A 24 -10.62 18.11 21.84
C LYS A 24 -11.36 18.34 20.52
N ALA A 25 -11.11 17.49 19.52
CA ALA A 25 -11.77 17.52 18.23
C ALA A 25 -12.69 16.31 18.07
N SER A 26 -13.96 16.58 17.77
CA SER A 26 -14.96 15.54 17.50
C SER A 26 -15.12 15.38 15.98
N VAL A 27 -14.69 14.24 15.46
CA VAL A 27 -14.77 13.91 14.02
C VAL A 27 -15.67 12.72 13.82
N GLU A 28 -16.25 12.57 12.62
CA GLU A 28 -17.01 11.35 12.32
C GLU A 28 -16.09 10.13 12.28
N LYS A 29 -16.53 9.05 12.93
CA LYS A 29 -15.87 7.75 12.97
C LYS A 29 -16.90 6.65 12.80
N THR A 30 -16.53 5.61 12.07
CA THR A 30 -17.30 4.38 11.98
C THR A 30 -16.97 3.45 13.15
N ALA A 31 -17.82 2.46 13.42
CA ALA A 31 -17.51 1.39 14.38
C ALA A 31 -16.22 0.65 13.99
N PHE A 32 -15.98 0.49 12.68
CA PHE A 32 -14.74 -0.07 12.15
C PHE A 32 -13.51 0.79 12.49
N ASP A 33 -13.61 2.12 12.35
CA ASP A 33 -12.51 3.03 12.70
C ASP A 33 -12.20 3.02 14.19
N MET A 34 -13.20 2.81 15.03
CA MET A 34 -13.00 2.67 16.48
C MET A 34 -12.22 1.40 16.82
N LEU A 35 -12.49 0.28 16.14
CA LEU A 35 -11.70 -0.96 16.30
C LEU A 35 -10.25 -0.81 15.82
N ALA A 36 -10.01 0.08 14.86
CA ALA A 36 -8.68 0.32 14.29
C ALA A 36 -7.74 1.07 15.25
N ILE A 37 -8.21 1.57 16.41
CA ILE A 37 -7.39 2.32 17.39
C ILE A 37 -6.88 1.34 18.46
N PRO A 38 -5.60 0.91 18.42
CA PRO A 38 -5.10 -0.11 19.34
C PRO A 38 -5.03 0.38 20.79
N ALA A 39 -4.74 1.68 20.97
CA ALA A 39 -4.58 2.31 22.28
C ALA A 39 -5.86 2.29 23.14
N ASP A 40 -7.04 2.28 22.50
CA ASP A 40 -8.33 2.29 23.19
C ASP A 40 -8.81 0.89 23.59
N ASN A 41 -8.13 -0.17 23.12
CA ASN A 41 -8.44 -1.58 23.38
C ASN A 41 -9.94 -1.92 23.25
N ILE A 42 -10.57 -1.42 22.18
CA ILE A 42 -11.99 -1.65 21.91
C ILE A 42 -12.15 -3.09 21.38
N THR A 43 -13.14 -3.80 21.92
CA THR A 43 -13.50 -5.16 21.48
C THR A 43 -14.80 -5.13 20.69
N VAL A 44 -15.00 -6.14 19.84
CA VAL A 44 -16.25 -6.28 19.09
C VAL A 44 -17.44 -6.46 20.04
N ASP A 45 -17.27 -7.16 21.16
CA ASP A 45 -18.32 -7.31 22.19
C ASP A 45 -18.83 -5.97 22.74
N LYS A 46 -17.91 -5.03 23.00
CA LYS A 46 -18.30 -3.68 23.46
C LYS A 46 -19.17 -2.98 22.42
N LEU A 47 -18.86 -3.15 21.14
CA LEU A 47 -19.66 -2.58 20.05
C LEU A 47 -21.00 -3.29 19.90
N ILE A 48 -21.05 -4.62 20.04
CA ILE A 48 -22.30 -5.39 20.02
C ILE A 48 -23.23 -4.94 21.15
N ASN A 49 -22.69 -4.68 22.34
CA ASN A 49 -23.50 -4.21 23.46
C ASN A 49 -24.02 -2.78 23.27
N LEU A 50 -23.27 -1.94 22.56
CA LEU A 50 -23.68 -0.56 22.26
C LEU A 50 -24.69 -0.47 21.09
N PHE A 51 -24.59 -1.39 20.12
CA PHE A 51 -25.44 -1.47 18.92
C PHE A 51 -26.00 -2.89 18.71
N PRO A 52 -26.87 -3.37 19.62
CA PRO A 52 -27.35 -4.75 19.59
C PRO A 52 -28.22 -5.02 18.36
N THR A 53 -29.01 -4.05 17.89
CA THR A 53 -29.89 -4.23 16.72
C THR A 53 -29.08 -4.46 15.45
N GLU A 54 -27.96 -3.77 15.29
CA GLU A 54 -27.15 -3.77 14.07
C GLU A 54 -26.04 -4.81 14.07
N LEU A 55 -25.57 -5.23 15.26
CA LEU A 55 -24.39 -6.10 15.41
C LEU A 55 -24.68 -7.43 16.13
N SER A 56 -25.91 -7.71 16.55
CA SER A 56 -26.27 -8.97 17.24
C SER A 56 -25.87 -10.24 16.47
N TRP A 57 -25.87 -10.19 15.14
CA TRP A 57 -25.44 -11.30 14.28
C TRP A 57 -23.96 -11.67 14.43
N LEU A 58 -23.12 -10.82 15.04
CA LEU A 58 -21.72 -11.13 15.36
C LEU A 58 -21.53 -11.83 16.71
N ARG A 59 -22.58 -11.88 17.55
CA ARG A 59 -22.49 -12.33 18.95
C ARG A 59 -22.03 -13.79 19.10
N ASP A 60 -22.42 -14.64 18.16
CA ASP A 60 -22.15 -16.08 18.22
C ASP A 60 -20.97 -16.52 17.35
N ASP A 61 -20.34 -15.59 16.60
CA ASP A 61 -19.21 -15.88 15.71
C ASP A 61 -17.94 -15.16 16.15
N ASN A 62 -17.26 -15.76 17.13
CA ASN A 62 -16.00 -15.26 17.67
C ASN A 62 -14.89 -15.20 16.62
N ASN A 63 -14.84 -16.15 15.68
CA ASN A 63 -13.82 -16.17 14.63
C ASN A 63 -13.99 -14.97 13.69
N LEU A 64 -15.24 -14.67 13.32
CA LEU A 64 -15.53 -13.50 12.49
C LEU A 64 -15.29 -12.19 13.25
N ALA A 65 -15.66 -12.11 14.53
CA ALA A 65 -15.38 -10.95 15.37
C ALA A 65 -13.87 -10.68 15.48
N GLU A 66 -13.06 -11.72 15.74
CA GLU A 66 -11.60 -11.61 15.78
C GLU A 66 -11.03 -11.17 14.43
N ARG A 67 -11.47 -11.80 13.34
CA ARG A 67 -11.04 -11.43 11.99
C ARG A 67 -11.35 -9.97 11.68
N LEU A 68 -12.56 -9.49 12.00
CA LEU A 68 -12.94 -8.10 11.78
C LEU A 68 -12.10 -7.12 12.61
N LYS A 69 -11.73 -7.50 13.84
CA LYS A 69 -10.81 -6.71 14.66
C LYS A 69 -9.43 -6.65 14.03
N ILE A 70 -8.89 -7.78 13.57
CA ILE A 70 -7.59 -7.83 12.88
C ILE A 70 -7.63 -6.97 11.61
N GLU A 71 -8.65 -7.13 10.78
CA GLU A 71 -8.81 -6.34 9.56
C GLU A 71 -8.88 -4.84 9.85
N ALA A 72 -9.55 -4.42 10.93
CA ALA A 72 -9.58 -3.02 11.35
C ALA A 72 -8.22 -2.51 11.81
N LEU A 73 -7.50 -3.26 12.63
CA LEU A 73 -6.16 -2.88 13.11
C LEU A 73 -5.16 -2.68 11.97
N TYR A 74 -5.27 -3.49 10.91
CA TYR A 74 -4.35 -3.43 9.79
C TYR A 74 -4.83 -2.59 8.60
N SER A 75 -6.06 -2.09 8.60
CA SER A 75 -6.63 -1.43 7.41
C SER A 75 -5.83 -0.22 6.94
N PHE A 76 -5.28 0.57 7.87
CA PHE A 76 -4.44 1.72 7.54
C PHE A 76 -3.14 1.30 6.84
N PHE A 77 -2.49 0.26 7.36
CA PHE A 77 -1.23 -0.25 6.81
C PHE A 77 -1.44 -0.91 5.44
N VAL A 78 -2.57 -1.59 5.23
CA VAL A 78 -2.87 -2.23 3.95
C VAL A 78 -2.99 -1.19 2.83
N GLU A 79 -3.62 -0.05 3.07
CA GLU A 79 -3.74 1.01 2.07
C GLU A 79 -2.39 1.69 1.75
N GLU A 80 -1.52 1.84 2.75
CA GLU A 80 -0.15 2.35 2.54
C GLU A 80 0.70 1.34 1.76
N GLN A 81 0.70 0.07 2.19
CA GLN A 81 1.43 -1.01 1.50
C GLN A 81 0.95 -1.20 0.06
N GLN A 82 -0.35 -1.05 -0.19
CA GLN A 82 -0.89 -1.16 -1.54
C GLN A 82 -0.37 -0.03 -2.45
N ARG A 83 -0.22 1.19 -1.93
CA ARG A 83 0.39 2.31 -2.66
C ARG A 83 1.87 2.05 -2.95
N ASP A 84 2.61 1.55 -1.98
CA ASP A 84 4.02 1.19 -2.18
C ASP A 84 4.18 0.13 -3.27
N VAL A 85 3.32 -0.90 -3.26
CA VAL A 85 3.29 -1.94 -4.29
C VAL A 85 2.98 -1.36 -5.66
N GLU A 86 2.05 -0.42 -5.75
CA GLU A 86 1.70 0.24 -7.01
C GLU A 86 2.82 1.11 -7.56
N ASP A 87 3.55 1.81 -6.70
CA ASP A 87 4.70 2.61 -7.09
C ASP A 87 5.87 1.73 -7.56
N VAL A 88 6.18 0.66 -6.84
CA VAL A 88 7.16 -0.35 -7.29
C VAL A 88 6.75 -0.92 -8.64
N ARG A 89 5.48 -1.31 -8.82
CA ARG A 89 4.97 -1.81 -10.11
C ARG A 89 5.08 -0.78 -11.23
N ARG A 90 4.88 0.50 -10.93
CA ARG A 90 5.01 1.59 -11.91
C ARG A 90 6.45 1.74 -12.36
N GLU A 91 7.40 1.70 -11.43
CA GLU A 91 8.83 1.77 -11.74
C GLU A 91 9.30 0.54 -12.51
N GLU A 92 8.82 -0.65 -12.14
CA GLU A 92 9.08 -1.91 -12.83
C GLU A 92 8.53 -1.95 -14.27
N ARG A 93 7.40 -1.27 -14.52
CA ARG A 93 6.77 -1.17 -15.85
C ARG A 93 7.39 -0.13 -16.76
N LEU A 94 8.37 0.65 -16.30
CA LEU A 94 9.03 1.63 -17.17
C LEU A 94 9.63 0.90 -18.37
N ALA A 95 9.11 1.23 -19.56
CA ALA A 95 9.50 0.61 -20.81
C ALA A 95 10.89 1.12 -21.21
N ILE A 96 11.76 0.21 -21.63
CA ILE A 96 13.05 0.56 -22.21
C ILE A 96 12.82 0.75 -23.72
N PRO A 97 13.17 1.91 -24.31
CA PRO A 97 13.04 2.13 -25.75
C PRO A 97 13.79 1.06 -26.55
N ALA A 98 13.16 0.55 -27.61
CA ALA A 98 13.74 -0.51 -28.44
C ALA A 98 15.01 -0.06 -29.19
N ASP A 99 15.19 1.26 -29.35
CA ASP A 99 16.33 1.91 -30.00
C ASP A 99 17.41 2.38 -29.00
N ILE A 100 17.35 1.93 -27.74
CA ILE A 100 18.36 2.30 -26.73
C ILE A 100 19.76 1.84 -27.15
N ASP A 101 20.71 2.78 -27.19
CA ASP A 101 22.12 2.46 -27.41
C ASP A 101 22.81 2.17 -26.06
N TYR A 102 22.88 0.89 -25.68
CA TYR A 102 23.60 0.46 -24.47
C TYR A 102 25.11 0.75 -24.53
N PHE A 103 25.70 0.97 -25.70
CA PHE A 103 27.12 1.34 -25.84
C PHE A 103 27.38 2.83 -25.63
N SER A 104 26.31 3.62 -25.50
CA SER A 104 26.41 5.05 -25.26
C SER A 104 27.20 5.36 -23.98
N LYS A 105 28.17 6.27 -24.10
CA LYS A 105 28.93 6.78 -22.96
C LYS A 105 28.04 7.45 -21.91
N VAL A 106 26.86 7.94 -22.30
CA VAL A 106 25.89 8.60 -21.41
C VAL A 106 25.34 7.61 -20.36
N LEU A 107 25.11 6.36 -20.73
CA LEU A 107 24.63 5.33 -19.80
C LEU A 107 25.74 4.86 -18.84
N SER A 108 27.02 5.02 -19.22
CA SER A 108 28.18 4.67 -18.38
C SER A 108 28.11 3.23 -17.83
N LEU A 109 27.82 2.27 -18.71
CA LEU A 109 27.69 0.85 -18.36
C LEU A 109 29.06 0.14 -18.37
N SER A 110 29.23 -0.88 -17.53
CA SER A 110 30.38 -1.77 -17.61
C SER A 110 30.37 -2.58 -18.91
N ASN A 111 31.50 -3.18 -19.30
CA ASN A 111 31.54 -4.02 -20.51
C ASN A 111 30.62 -5.25 -20.37
N GLU A 112 30.57 -5.84 -19.17
CA GLU A 112 29.70 -6.99 -18.88
C GLU A 112 28.22 -6.60 -18.96
N GLU A 113 27.84 -5.46 -18.36
CA GLU A 113 26.48 -4.93 -18.42
C GLU A 113 26.05 -4.65 -19.86
N ARG A 114 26.92 -4.02 -20.67
CA ARG A 114 26.66 -3.72 -22.08
C ARG A 114 26.42 -5.00 -22.89
N GLN A 115 27.28 -5.99 -22.73
CA GLN A 115 27.15 -7.26 -23.43
C GLN A 115 25.83 -7.95 -23.08
N LYS A 116 25.50 -8.04 -21.78
CA LYS A 116 24.29 -8.72 -21.31
C LYS A 116 23.01 -8.00 -21.73
N LEU A 117 22.95 -6.68 -21.56
CA LEU A 117 21.79 -5.88 -21.93
C LEU A 117 21.56 -5.86 -23.44
N SER A 118 22.63 -5.78 -24.24
CA SER A 118 22.53 -5.80 -25.70
C SER A 118 22.13 -7.17 -26.25
N LEU A 119 22.50 -8.25 -25.56
CA LEU A 119 22.13 -9.62 -25.91
C LEU A 119 20.67 -9.93 -25.56
N ILE A 120 20.24 -9.54 -24.35
CA ILE A 120 18.91 -9.89 -23.83
C ILE A 120 17.82 -8.92 -24.28
N GLN A 121 18.18 -7.65 -24.50
CA GLN A 121 17.28 -6.57 -24.90
C GLN A 121 15.99 -6.52 -24.05
N PRO A 122 16.12 -6.31 -22.73
CA PRO A 122 14.96 -6.28 -21.84
C PRO A 122 14.01 -5.14 -22.23
N GLN A 123 12.71 -5.45 -22.33
CA GLN A 123 11.68 -4.46 -22.68
C GLN A 123 11.30 -3.53 -21.53
N THR A 124 11.61 -3.91 -20.28
CA THR A 124 11.27 -3.14 -19.08
C THR A 124 12.43 -3.11 -18.09
N ILE A 125 12.40 -2.11 -17.21
CA ILE A 125 13.33 -1.99 -16.07
C ILE A 125 13.30 -3.26 -15.19
N ALA A 126 12.12 -3.84 -14.96
CA ALA A 126 11.99 -5.10 -14.22
C ALA A 126 12.64 -6.29 -14.92
N ALA A 127 12.57 -6.36 -16.25
CA ALA A 127 13.26 -7.41 -17.01
C ALA A 127 14.78 -7.22 -16.92
N ALA A 128 15.26 -5.97 -17.01
CA ALA A 128 16.67 -5.64 -16.89
C ALA A 128 17.25 -5.98 -15.50
N SER A 129 16.49 -5.75 -14.41
CA SER A 129 16.94 -6.01 -13.04
C SER A 129 17.13 -7.49 -12.71
N ARG A 130 16.47 -8.39 -13.45
CA ARG A 130 16.60 -9.85 -13.29
C ARG A 130 17.78 -10.44 -14.05
N ILE A 131 18.46 -9.66 -14.89
CA ILE A 131 19.63 -10.14 -15.64
C ILE A 131 20.79 -10.29 -14.67
N GLN A 132 21.29 -11.52 -14.51
CA GLN A 132 22.43 -11.79 -13.65
C GLN A 132 23.64 -10.95 -14.07
N GLY A 133 24.26 -10.24 -13.13
CA GLY A 133 25.40 -9.35 -13.38
C GLY A 133 25.02 -7.94 -13.85
N VAL A 134 23.74 -7.63 -14.02
CA VAL A 134 23.28 -6.24 -14.07
C VAL A 134 23.09 -5.75 -12.64
N THR A 135 23.74 -4.64 -12.31
CA THR A 135 23.73 -4.11 -10.92
C THR A 135 22.56 -3.16 -10.70
N PRO A 136 22.11 -2.95 -9.44
CA PRO A 136 21.10 -1.94 -9.14
C PRO A 136 21.50 -0.53 -9.62
N SER A 137 22.80 -0.21 -9.63
CA SER A 137 23.31 1.07 -10.14
C SER A 137 23.06 1.25 -11.64
N THR A 138 23.18 0.19 -12.43
CA THR A 138 22.86 0.16 -13.86
C THR A 138 21.40 0.43 -14.11
N ILE A 139 20.52 -0.21 -13.32
CA ILE A 139 19.07 -0.02 -13.41
C ILE A 139 18.71 1.45 -13.18
N VAL A 140 19.29 2.10 -12.17
CA VAL A 140 19.09 3.54 -11.94
C VAL A 140 19.58 4.40 -13.11
N ARG A 141 20.72 4.04 -13.73
CA ARG A 141 21.23 4.78 -14.91
C ARG A 141 20.29 4.65 -16.10
N ILE A 142 19.79 3.45 -16.39
CA ILE A 142 18.82 3.20 -17.48
C ILE A 142 17.52 3.96 -17.18
N MET A 143 16.97 3.88 -15.96
CA MET A 143 15.77 4.63 -15.58
C MET A 143 15.92 6.14 -15.82
N LYS A 144 17.05 6.73 -15.42
CA LYS A 144 17.32 8.17 -15.63
C LYS A 144 17.43 8.51 -17.11
N TYR A 145 18.03 7.64 -17.92
CA TYR A 145 18.15 7.82 -19.36
C TYR A 145 16.78 7.79 -20.05
N VAL A 146 15.95 6.78 -19.74
CA VAL A 146 14.59 6.65 -20.28
C VAL A 146 13.72 7.85 -19.90
N LYS A 147 13.68 8.21 -18.61
CA LYS A 147 12.89 9.37 -18.13
C LYS A 147 13.30 10.68 -18.82
N LYS A 148 14.59 10.89 -19.14
CA LYS A 148 15.04 12.07 -19.91
C LYS A 148 14.60 12.02 -21.37
N ALA A 149 14.63 10.86 -22.00
CA ALA A 149 14.18 10.68 -23.39
C ALA A 149 12.67 10.92 -23.54
N ASP A 150 11.87 10.52 -22.55
CA ASP A 150 10.42 10.75 -22.54
C ASP A 150 10.08 12.25 -22.41
N VAL A 151 10.77 12.98 -21.53
CA VAL A 151 10.58 14.44 -21.36
C VAL A 151 10.98 15.22 -22.61
N ALA A 152 11.97 14.75 -23.38
CA ALA A 152 12.39 15.39 -24.63
C ALA A 152 11.43 15.12 -25.81
N LYS A 153 10.52 14.15 -25.68
CA LYS A 153 9.49 13.80 -26.68
C LYS A 153 8.12 14.42 -26.37
N ALA A 154 7.93 15.00 -25.18
CA ALA A 154 6.71 15.68 -24.73
C ALA A 154 6.78 17.18 -25.02
#